data_AF-A0AAJ6Y1S6-F1
#
_entry.id   AF-A0AAJ6Y1S6-F1
#
_cell.length_a   1.000
_cell.length_b   1.000
_cell.length_c   1.000
_cell.angle_alpha   90.00
_cell.angle_beta   90.00
_cell.angle_gamma   90.00
#
_symmetry.space_group_name_H-M   'P 1'
#
loop_
_entity.id
_entity.type
_entity.pdbx_description
1 polymer ?
#
loop_
_entity_poly.entity_id
_entity_poly.type
_entity_poly.pdbx_seq_one_letter_code
_entity_poly.pdbx_strand_id
1 'polypeptide(L)'
;MGSTQNLDLDTDESTSKNVHSQRNESISGFVMQRIIRSGFSSIFLSPGNTTSRPTLSLDFLPCSVKIEASTNQGLLLCTHFPPTYRNIPKVYVCKPTTKQWKQIPNPKTRYRNKAVGMIVLSSRPLHYKIVRFSQPKFRTDRDSYRFNNLRCEVFDSKIHAWKQLKEVILYESFLGFNSAVSACGSLHWLTFGCKIFAFHVKEETYSMISLPEAKNMEEEADSEL
;
A
#
# COMPACT_ATOMS: atom_id res chain seq x y z
N MET A 1 -7.52 -27.08 -48.61
CA MET A 1 -7.11 -25.68 -48.34
C MET A 1 -8.14 -25.14 -47.37
N GLY A 2 -7.94 -25.16 -46.05
CA GLY A 2 -6.85 -24.53 -45.32
C GLY A 2 -7.45 -23.30 -44.61
N SER A 3 -8.11 -23.52 -43.48
CA SER A 3 -8.59 -22.45 -42.59
C SER A 3 -8.38 -22.93 -41.16
N THR A 4 -7.25 -22.54 -40.60
CA THR A 4 -6.94 -22.61 -39.18
C THR A 4 -7.28 -21.22 -38.64
N GLN A 5 -8.23 -21.12 -37.71
CA GLN A 5 -8.41 -19.89 -36.93
C GLN A 5 -8.04 -20.17 -35.48
N ASN A 6 -7.26 -19.23 -34.95
CA ASN A 6 -6.52 -19.28 -33.71
C ASN A 6 -7.40 -19.01 -32.50
N LEU A 7 -6.86 -19.38 -31.34
CA LEU A 7 -7.36 -19.10 -30.01
C LEU A 7 -7.28 -17.60 -29.72
N ASP A 8 -8.41 -16.94 -29.53
CA ASP A 8 -8.46 -15.62 -28.90
C ASP A 8 -8.38 -15.80 -27.38
N LEU A 9 -7.18 -15.52 -26.86
CA LEU A 9 -6.92 -15.21 -25.46
C LEU A 9 -7.14 -13.71 -25.27
N ASP A 10 -8.37 -13.33 -24.95
CA ASP A 10 -8.63 -12.05 -24.28
C ASP A 10 -9.83 -12.20 -23.35
N THR A 11 -9.57 -12.74 -22.17
CA THR A 11 -10.49 -12.59 -21.04
C THR A 11 -10.05 -11.36 -20.27
N ASP A 12 -10.63 -10.24 -20.67
CA ASP A 12 -10.62 -8.95 -20.00
C ASP A 12 -10.79 -9.10 -18.47
N GLU A 13 -9.67 -8.89 -17.75
CA GLU A 13 -9.61 -8.99 -16.29
C GLU A 13 -10.46 -7.90 -15.60
N SER A 14 -10.90 -6.88 -16.35
CA SER A 14 -11.71 -5.77 -15.86
C SER A 14 -13.20 -6.14 -15.74
N THR A 15 -13.74 -6.93 -16.66
CA THR A 15 -15.12 -7.44 -16.61
C THR A 15 -15.31 -8.44 -15.47
N SER A 16 -14.27 -9.20 -15.13
CA SER A 16 -14.31 -10.20 -14.05
C SER A 16 -14.54 -9.59 -12.65
N LYS A 17 -14.02 -8.39 -12.39
CA LYS A 17 -14.18 -7.71 -11.08
C LYS A 17 -15.58 -7.10 -10.90
N ASN A 18 -16.19 -6.61 -11.98
CA ASN A 18 -17.53 -6.01 -11.93
C ASN A 18 -18.62 -7.06 -11.71
N VAL A 19 -18.54 -8.22 -12.37
CA VAL A 19 -19.53 -9.31 -12.24
C VAL A 19 -19.49 -9.94 -10.85
N HIS A 20 -18.31 -10.03 -10.22
CA HIS A 20 -18.20 -10.59 -8.87
C HIS A 20 -18.75 -9.65 -7.78
N SER A 21 -18.67 -8.33 -7.98
CA SER A 21 -19.16 -7.37 -6.98
C SER A 21 -20.68 -7.33 -6.86
N GLN A 22 -21.41 -7.56 -7.96
CA GLN A 22 -22.87 -7.58 -7.99
C GLN A 22 -23.47 -8.80 -7.27
N ARG A 23 -22.72 -9.90 -7.12
CA ARG A 23 -23.21 -11.13 -6.48
C ARG A 23 -23.09 -11.16 -4.95
N ASN A 24 -22.28 -10.29 -4.34
CA ASN A 24 -21.85 -10.43 -2.94
C ASN A 24 -22.05 -9.19 -2.05
N GLU A 25 -22.83 -8.18 -2.46
CA GLU A 25 -22.95 -6.90 -1.73
C GLU A 25 -21.58 -6.27 -1.37
N SER A 26 -20.54 -6.60 -2.13
CA SER A 26 -19.18 -6.21 -1.78
C SER A 26 -18.93 -4.78 -2.24
N ILE A 27 -18.66 -3.89 -1.28
CA ILE A 27 -18.35 -2.49 -1.56
C ILE A 27 -16.92 -2.39 -2.09
N SER A 28 -16.75 -1.80 -3.28
CA SER A 28 -15.45 -1.53 -3.90
C SER A 28 -15.30 -0.04 -4.18
N GLY A 29 -14.11 0.50 -3.98
CA GLY A 29 -13.85 1.91 -4.24
C GLY A 29 -12.57 2.44 -3.61
N PHE A 30 -12.45 3.76 -3.61
CA PHE A 30 -11.28 4.49 -3.17
C PHE A 30 -11.60 5.29 -1.91
N VAL A 31 -10.66 5.35 -0.98
CA VAL A 31 -10.71 6.31 0.12
C VAL A 31 -9.75 7.44 -0.21
N MET A 32 -10.28 8.66 -0.33
CA MET A 32 -9.48 9.86 -0.50
C MET A 32 -9.43 10.61 0.83
N GLN A 33 -8.24 11.04 1.23
CA GLN A 33 -8.05 11.78 2.47
C GLN A 33 -7.43 13.15 2.20
N ARG A 34 -7.99 14.17 2.84
CA ARG A 34 -7.53 15.56 2.81
C ARG A 34 -7.01 15.95 4.20
N ILE A 35 -5.90 16.69 4.21
CA ILE A 35 -5.38 17.35 5.40
C ILE A 35 -6.16 18.64 5.63
N ILE A 36 -6.66 18.83 6.85
CA ILE A 36 -7.35 20.06 7.28
C ILE A 36 -6.61 20.66 8.49
N ARG A 37 -6.91 21.92 8.85
CA ARG A 37 -6.20 22.63 9.95
C ARG A 37 -6.17 21.85 11.26
N SER A 38 -7.21 21.09 11.58
CA SER A 38 -7.38 20.35 12.84
C SER A 38 -7.24 18.82 12.71
N GLY A 39 -6.73 18.31 11.57
CA GLY A 39 -6.55 16.86 11.38
C GLY A 39 -6.77 16.40 9.95
N PHE A 40 -7.61 15.39 9.78
CA PHE A 40 -7.86 14.73 8.51
C PHE A 40 -9.36 14.55 8.26
N SER A 41 -9.78 14.75 7.02
CA SER A 41 -11.12 14.42 6.52
C SER A 41 -11.00 13.39 5.41
N SER A 42 -11.88 12.39 5.40
CA SER A 42 -11.82 11.27 4.44
C SER A 42 -13.16 11.09 3.77
N ILE A 43 -13.14 10.78 2.48
CA ILE A 43 -14.33 10.46 1.68
C ILE A 43 -14.14 9.11 0.99
N PHE A 44 -15.22 8.35 0.88
CA PHE A 44 -15.25 7.12 0.10
C PHE A 44 -15.89 7.37 -1.27
N LEU A 45 -15.24 6.86 -2.32
CA LEU A 45 -15.62 7.02 -3.71
C LEU A 45 -15.82 5.62 -4.32
N SER A 46 -17.05 5.29 -4.67
CA SER A 46 -17.40 4.03 -5.36
C SER A 46 -17.53 4.29 -6.87
N PRO A 47 -16.81 3.57 -7.74
CA PRO A 47 -17.10 3.56 -9.16
C PRO A 47 -18.46 2.87 -9.37
N GLY A 48 -19.45 3.57 -9.94
CA GLY A 48 -20.68 2.93 -10.46
C GLY A 48 -21.99 3.06 -9.69
N ASN A 49 -22.10 3.84 -8.60
CA ASN A 49 -23.39 4.08 -7.93
C ASN A 49 -23.70 5.58 -7.78
N THR A 50 -24.59 6.08 -8.64
CA THR A 50 -25.10 7.47 -8.61
C THR A 50 -26.34 7.62 -7.71
N THR A 51 -26.96 6.53 -7.25
CA THR A 51 -28.28 6.57 -6.59
C THR A 51 -28.25 6.31 -5.08
N SER A 52 -27.22 5.65 -4.55
CA SER A 52 -26.91 5.67 -3.12
C SER A 52 -25.40 5.57 -2.90
N ARG A 53 -24.80 6.62 -2.34
CA ARG A 53 -23.40 6.59 -1.91
C ARG A 53 -23.35 5.85 -0.58
N PRO A 54 -22.77 4.64 -0.48
CA PRO A 54 -22.44 4.09 0.82
C PRO A 54 -21.49 5.08 1.52
N THR A 55 -21.98 5.71 2.58
CA THR A 55 -21.22 6.67 3.38
C THR A 55 -20.31 5.89 4.33
N LEU A 56 -19.17 5.40 3.80
CA LEU A 56 -18.12 4.89 4.65
C LEU A 56 -17.42 6.06 5.34
N SER A 57 -17.65 6.17 6.65
CA SER A 57 -17.01 7.17 7.53
C SER A 57 -15.97 6.51 8.44
N LEU A 58 -15.01 7.31 8.91
CA LEU A 58 -14.03 6.95 9.94
C LEU A 58 -14.38 7.48 11.34
N ASP A 59 -15.57 8.07 11.54
CA ASP A 59 -15.99 8.69 12.81
C ASP A 59 -16.17 7.69 13.97
N PHE A 60 -16.20 6.39 13.68
CA PHE A 60 -16.22 5.33 14.68
C PHE A 60 -14.86 5.14 15.39
N LEU A 61 -13.80 5.77 14.87
CA LEU A 61 -12.49 5.81 15.52
C LEU A 61 -12.49 6.86 16.64
N PRO A 62 -11.68 6.66 17.70
CA PRO A 62 -11.67 7.55 18.86
C PRO A 62 -11.08 8.95 18.59
N CYS A 63 -10.52 9.19 17.41
CA CYS A 63 -9.82 10.43 17.06
C CYS A 63 -9.71 10.61 15.54
N SER A 64 -9.41 11.83 15.09
CA SER A 64 -9.05 12.07 13.69
C SER A 64 -7.72 11.40 13.35
N VAL A 65 -7.69 10.62 12.27
CA VAL A 65 -6.55 9.78 11.88
C VAL A 65 -6.08 10.08 10.46
N LYS A 66 -4.78 9.95 10.23
CA LYS A 66 -4.19 9.83 8.90
C LYS A 66 -4.27 8.37 8.44
N ILE A 67 -4.60 8.13 7.18
CA ILE A 67 -4.49 6.80 6.56
C ILE A 67 -3.07 6.62 6.04
N GLU A 68 -2.40 5.55 6.46
CA GLU A 68 -1.02 5.22 6.03
C GLU A 68 -0.98 4.11 4.98
N ALA A 69 -1.92 3.16 5.02
CA ALA A 69 -2.01 2.06 4.06
C ALA A 69 -3.43 1.48 4.00
N SER A 70 -3.74 0.81 2.90
CA SER A 70 -4.99 0.07 2.69
C SER A 70 -4.72 -1.32 2.15
N THR A 71 -5.72 -2.19 2.21
CA THR A 71 -5.68 -3.55 1.65
C THR A 71 -6.90 -3.78 0.77
N ASN A 72 -6.80 -4.74 -0.15
CA ASN A 72 -7.92 -5.12 -1.02
C ASN A 72 -9.10 -5.73 -0.24
N GLN A 73 -8.88 -6.19 1.00
CA GLN A 73 -9.90 -6.75 1.88
C GLN A 73 -10.61 -5.67 2.73
N GLY A 74 -10.33 -4.38 2.48
CA GLY A 74 -11.00 -3.27 3.15
C GLY A 74 -10.49 -2.95 4.55
N LEU A 75 -9.30 -3.44 4.93
CA LEU A 75 -8.60 -2.96 6.12
C LEU A 75 -7.81 -1.70 5.81
N LEU A 76 -7.84 -0.75 6.75
CA LEU A 76 -7.04 0.48 6.73
C LEU A 76 -6.08 0.49 7.92
N LEU A 77 -4.86 0.94 7.66
CA LEU A 77 -3.87 1.28 8.67
C LEU A 77 -3.90 2.78 8.88
N CYS A 78 -4.14 3.21 10.11
CA CYS A 78 -4.34 4.59 10.46
C CYS A 78 -3.40 5.05 11.58
N THR A 79 -2.97 6.30 11.55
CA THR A 79 -2.13 6.92 12.58
C THR A 79 -2.78 8.18 13.14
N HIS A 80 -2.61 8.40 14.44
CA HIS A 80 -2.98 9.64 15.11
C HIS A 80 -1.77 10.20 15.85
N PHE A 81 -1.52 11.49 15.73
CA PHE A 81 -0.44 12.18 16.43
C PHE A 81 -1.04 13.04 17.55
N PRO A 82 -1.11 12.53 18.79
CA PRO A 82 -1.69 13.28 19.89
C PRO A 82 -0.78 14.47 20.23
N PRO A 83 -1.34 15.64 20.59
CA PRO A 83 -0.59 16.83 20.99
C PRO A 83 0.00 16.65 22.39
N THR A 84 1.00 15.77 22.50
CA THR A 84 1.65 15.40 23.76
C THR A 84 3.14 15.63 23.64
N TYR A 85 3.80 15.93 24.76
CA TYR A 85 5.24 16.22 24.80
C TYR A 85 6.12 15.17 24.08
N ARG A 86 5.72 13.89 24.12
CA ARG A 86 6.48 12.80 23.50
C ARG A 86 6.17 12.58 22.01
N ASN A 87 5.09 13.16 21.48
CA ASN A 87 4.62 13.02 20.09
C ASN A 87 4.64 11.57 19.57
N ILE A 88 4.31 10.60 20.44
CA ILE A 88 4.30 9.18 20.06
C ILE A 88 2.99 8.94 19.30
N PRO A 89 3.04 8.50 18.02
CA PRO A 89 1.83 8.21 17.29
C PRO A 89 1.05 7.06 17.94
N LYS A 90 -0.26 7.06 17.81
CA LYS A 90 -1.11 5.89 18.04
C LYS A 90 -1.43 5.27 16.70
N VAL A 91 -1.28 3.95 16.58
CA VAL A 91 -1.51 3.21 15.34
C VAL A 91 -2.74 2.33 15.51
N TYR A 92 -3.65 2.41 14.55
CA TYR A 92 -4.89 1.66 14.53
C TYR A 92 -5.01 0.87 13.24
N VAL A 93 -5.59 -0.33 13.33
CA VAL A 93 -6.10 -1.06 12.16
C VAL A 93 -7.60 -1.05 12.26
N CYS A 94 -8.29 -0.65 11.19
CA CYS A 94 -9.75 -0.60 11.18
C CYS A 94 -10.35 -1.19 9.90
N LYS A 95 -11.62 -1.60 10.01
CA LYS A 95 -12.45 -2.09 8.91
C LYS A 95 -13.72 -1.22 8.84
N PRO A 96 -13.73 -0.16 8.00
CA PRO A 96 -14.82 0.83 7.97
C PRO A 96 -16.20 0.22 7.72
N THR A 97 -16.30 -0.79 6.86
CA THR A 97 -17.58 -1.46 6.52
C THR A 97 -18.25 -2.10 7.73
N THR A 98 -17.45 -2.52 8.72
CA THR A 98 -17.95 -3.15 9.96
C THR A 98 -17.82 -2.23 11.19
N LYS A 99 -17.28 -1.02 11.02
CA LYS A 99 -16.95 -0.08 12.12
C LYS A 99 -16.09 -0.70 13.23
N GLN A 100 -15.31 -1.72 12.91
CA GLN A 100 -14.40 -2.39 13.85
C GLN A 100 -13.02 -1.77 13.77
N TRP A 101 -12.35 -1.66 14.92
CA TRP A 101 -10.97 -1.20 14.99
C TRP A 101 -10.21 -1.82 16.15
N LYS A 102 -8.88 -1.79 16.06
CA LYS A 102 -7.98 -2.19 17.14
C LYS A 102 -6.75 -1.28 17.13
N GLN A 103 -6.33 -0.81 18.30
CA GLN A 103 -5.02 -0.18 18.46
C GLN A 103 -3.94 -1.28 18.48
N ILE A 104 -2.87 -1.09 17.72
CA ILE A 104 -1.72 -2.00 17.71
C ILE A 104 -0.54 -1.35 18.46
N PRO A 105 0.42 -2.14 18.97
CA PRO A 105 1.63 -1.59 19.57
C PRO A 105 2.38 -0.71 18.57
N ASN A 106 3.06 0.31 19.07
CA ASN A 106 3.98 1.09 18.27
C ASN A 106 5.24 0.29 17.95
N PRO A 107 5.87 0.50 16.79
CA PRO A 107 7.20 -0.03 16.53
C PRO A 107 8.18 0.55 17.56
N LYS A 108 9.19 -0.23 17.95
CA LYS A 108 10.11 0.12 19.05
C LYS A 108 10.95 1.37 18.76
N THR A 109 11.12 1.73 17.49
CA THR A 109 11.96 2.86 17.08
C THR A 109 11.17 4.15 16.89
N ARG A 110 11.72 5.26 17.39
CA ARG A 110 11.20 6.63 17.18
C ARG A 110 11.64 7.25 15.84
N TYR A 111 12.10 6.43 14.89
CA TYR A 111 12.50 6.92 13.58
C TYR A 111 11.28 7.35 12.76
N ARG A 112 11.48 8.29 11.83
CA ARG A 112 10.41 8.69 10.90
C ARG A 112 10.15 7.57 9.90
N ASN A 113 8.89 7.32 9.62
CA ASN A 113 8.48 6.39 8.56
C ASN A 113 8.91 6.97 7.22
N LYS A 114 9.53 6.13 6.38
CA LYS A 114 9.80 6.42 4.97
C LYS A 114 8.74 5.81 4.08
N ALA A 115 8.40 4.55 4.35
CA ALA A 115 7.36 3.83 3.65
C ALA A 115 6.64 2.89 4.60
N VAL A 116 5.34 2.71 4.38
CA VAL A 116 4.52 1.75 5.12
C VAL A 116 3.60 1.05 4.12
N GLY A 117 3.36 -0.24 4.34
CA GLY A 117 2.43 -1.05 3.56
C GLY A 117 1.78 -2.10 4.43
N MET A 118 0.61 -2.58 4.02
CA MET A 118 -0.16 -3.57 4.75
C MET A 118 -0.70 -4.61 3.77
N ILE A 119 -0.69 -5.89 4.17
CA ILE A 119 -1.21 -6.99 3.37
C ILE A 119 -1.99 -7.98 4.24
N VAL A 120 -3.08 -8.52 3.71
CA VAL A 120 -3.82 -9.63 4.32
C VAL A 120 -3.33 -10.94 3.71
N LEU A 121 -2.90 -11.87 4.57
CA LEU A 121 -2.40 -13.19 4.20
C LEU A 121 -3.47 -14.28 4.31
N SER A 122 -4.44 -14.12 5.22
CA SER A 122 -5.64 -14.97 5.32
C SER A 122 -6.79 -14.18 5.95
N SER A 123 -8.02 -14.47 5.54
CA SER A 123 -9.23 -13.82 6.06
C SER A 123 -9.92 -14.59 7.18
N ARG A 124 -9.66 -15.90 7.31
CA ARG A 124 -10.31 -16.79 8.28
C ARG A 124 -9.33 -17.87 8.78
N PRO A 125 -8.74 -17.70 9.98
CA PRO A 125 -8.75 -16.50 10.82
C PRO A 125 -8.04 -15.33 10.12
N LEU A 126 -8.41 -14.10 10.48
CA LEU A 126 -7.79 -12.90 9.92
C LEU A 126 -6.30 -12.86 10.33
N HIS A 127 -5.43 -12.88 9.33
CA HIS A 127 -3.99 -12.76 9.46
C HIS A 127 -3.49 -11.73 8.46
N TYR A 128 -3.00 -10.61 8.96
CA TYR A 128 -2.36 -9.55 8.19
C TYR A 128 -0.97 -9.23 8.74
N LYS A 129 -0.14 -8.65 7.87
CA LYS A 129 1.16 -8.09 8.23
C LYS A 129 1.24 -6.63 7.81
N ILE A 130 1.99 -5.84 8.58
CA ILE A 130 2.33 -4.45 8.24
C ILE A 130 3.84 -4.37 8.09
N VAL A 131 4.30 -3.83 6.97
CA VAL A 131 5.72 -3.60 6.71
C VAL A 131 6.00 -2.11 6.83
N ARG A 132 7.02 -1.77 7.60
CA ARG A 132 7.47 -0.41 7.85
C ARG A 132 8.94 -0.30 7.49
N PHE A 133 9.26 0.71 6.69
CA PHE A 133 10.62 1.17 6.46
C PHE A 133 10.84 2.51 7.15
N SER A 134 11.94 2.62 7.89
CA SER A 134 12.35 3.86 8.56
C SER A 134 13.83 4.11 8.36
N GLN A 135 14.23 5.38 8.33
CA GLN A 135 15.64 5.73 8.20
C GLN A 135 16.23 6.01 9.58
N PRO A 136 17.33 5.33 9.98
CA PRO A 136 18.05 5.69 11.18
C PRO A 136 18.61 7.12 11.06
N LYS A 137 18.78 7.83 12.19
CA LYS A 137 19.35 9.19 12.17
C LYS A 137 20.82 9.12 11.71
N PHE A 138 21.15 9.91 10.69
CA PHE A 138 22.48 10.29 10.17
C PHE A 138 23.58 9.23 10.22
N ARG A 139 24.02 8.73 9.06
CA ARG A 139 25.39 8.25 8.89
C ARG A 139 26.25 9.44 8.47
N THR A 140 27.38 9.63 9.12
CA THR A 140 28.36 10.71 8.86
C THR A 140 29.35 10.34 7.76
N ASP A 141 29.14 9.25 7.03
CA ASP A 141 30.03 8.85 5.94
C ASP A 141 29.78 9.71 4.68
N ARG A 142 30.87 9.97 3.94
CA ARG A 142 30.84 10.83 2.74
C ARG A 142 29.96 10.27 1.63
N ASP A 143 29.68 8.96 1.60
CA ASP A 143 28.91 8.30 0.54
C ASP A 143 27.44 8.03 0.91
N SER A 144 27.00 8.50 2.08
CA SER A 144 25.68 8.24 2.65
C SER A 144 24.53 8.79 1.82
N TYR A 145 24.80 9.69 0.87
CA TYR A 145 23.84 10.17 -0.12
C TYR A 145 23.56 9.16 -1.23
N ARG A 146 24.48 8.23 -1.53
CA ARG A 146 24.31 7.16 -2.53
C ARG A 146 23.62 5.92 -1.97
N PHE A 147 23.71 5.70 -0.65
CA PHE A 147 23.15 4.53 0.01
C PHE A 147 22.01 4.92 0.94
N ASN A 148 20.79 4.55 0.56
CA ASN A 148 19.65 4.70 1.44
C ASN A 148 19.47 3.43 2.26
N ASN A 149 20.03 3.44 3.48
CA ASN A 149 19.86 2.37 4.44
C ASN A 149 18.53 2.53 5.19
N LEU A 150 17.66 1.54 5.00
CA LEU A 150 16.33 1.48 5.59
C LEU A 150 16.27 0.34 6.59
N ARG A 151 15.88 0.69 7.82
CA ARG A 151 15.47 -0.29 8.81
C ARG A 151 14.12 -0.85 8.41
N CYS A 152 14.04 -2.18 8.31
CA CYS A 152 12.81 -2.91 8.01
C CYS A 152 12.21 -3.49 9.29
N GLU A 153 10.96 -3.16 9.58
CA GLU A 153 10.19 -3.70 10.70
C GLU A 153 8.86 -4.26 10.18
N VAL A 154 8.50 -5.46 10.63
CA VAL A 154 7.28 -6.16 10.23
C VAL A 154 6.44 -6.44 11.47
N PHE A 155 5.22 -5.93 11.49
CA PHE A 155 4.21 -6.34 12.46
C PHE A 155 3.48 -7.57 11.94
N ASP A 156 3.30 -8.55 12.82
CA ASP A 156 2.52 -9.75 12.54
C ASP A 156 1.33 -9.84 13.51
N SER A 157 0.13 -9.87 12.94
CA SER A 157 -1.13 -9.91 13.71
C SER A 157 -1.34 -11.20 14.51
N LYS A 158 -0.71 -12.32 14.13
CA LYS A 158 -0.83 -13.58 14.88
C LYS A 158 -0.13 -13.52 16.23
N ILE A 159 1.09 -12.98 16.25
CA ILE A 159 1.89 -12.81 17.47
C ILE A 159 1.69 -11.44 18.13
N HIS A 160 0.96 -10.54 17.46
CA HIS A 160 0.65 -9.19 17.90
C HIS A 160 1.90 -8.36 18.27
N ALA A 161 2.97 -8.51 17.49
CA ALA A 161 4.27 -7.90 17.79
C ALA A 161 5.00 -7.44 16.53
N TRP A 162 5.90 -6.46 16.71
CA TRP A 162 6.85 -6.02 15.70
C TRP A 162 8.13 -6.84 15.77
N LYS A 163 8.60 -7.31 14.62
CA LYS A 163 9.91 -7.93 14.40
C LYS A 163 10.75 -7.00 13.54
N GLN A 164 12.00 -6.81 13.90
CA GLN A 164 12.97 -6.12 13.03
C GLN A 164 13.66 -7.15 12.14
N LEU A 165 13.78 -6.84 10.86
CA LEU A 165 14.53 -7.62 9.88
C LEU A 165 15.92 -7.01 9.63
N LYS A 166 16.69 -7.68 8.77
CA LYS A 166 17.94 -7.12 8.23
C LYS A 166 17.65 -5.79 7.53
N GLU A 167 18.60 -4.87 7.63
CA GLU A 167 18.52 -3.58 6.96
C GLU A 167 18.46 -3.77 5.44
N VAL A 168 17.68 -2.92 4.78
CA VAL A 168 17.57 -2.86 3.32
C VAL A 168 18.41 -1.71 2.83
N ILE A 169 19.32 -1.99 1.89
CA ILE A 169 20.19 -0.97 1.29
C ILE A 169 19.71 -0.75 -0.13
N LEU A 170 19.27 0.47 -0.43
CA LEU A 170 18.95 0.91 -1.78
C LEU A 170 20.11 1.76 -2.32
N TYR A 171 20.67 1.34 -3.46
CA TYR A 171 21.74 2.05 -4.15
C TYR A 171 21.15 3.09 -5.12
N GLU A 172 21.60 4.34 -5.01
CA GLU A 172 21.19 5.49 -5.85
C GLU A 172 19.66 5.62 -5.99
N SER A 173 18.93 5.18 -4.97
CA SER A 173 17.47 5.14 -4.98
C SER A 173 16.92 5.30 -3.58
N PHE A 174 15.69 5.79 -3.49
CA PHE A 174 14.97 5.92 -2.24
C PHE A 174 13.49 5.63 -2.43
N LEU A 175 12.88 5.10 -1.35
CA LEU A 175 11.44 4.98 -1.27
C LEU A 175 10.85 6.40 -1.18
N GLY A 176 9.99 6.73 -2.15
CA GLY A 176 9.23 7.97 -2.13
C GLY A 176 8.12 7.96 -1.07
N PHE A 177 7.31 9.01 -1.04
CA PHE A 177 6.14 9.13 -0.17
C PHE A 177 4.90 8.40 -0.72
N ASN A 178 5.10 7.52 -1.70
CA ASN A 178 4.02 6.81 -2.38
C ASN A 178 3.44 5.70 -1.48
N SER A 179 2.12 5.53 -1.56
CA SER A 179 1.44 4.39 -0.92
C SER A 179 1.89 3.07 -1.54
N ALA A 180 2.02 2.04 -0.71
CA ALA A 180 2.31 0.69 -1.19
C ALA A 180 1.15 0.14 -2.02
N VAL A 181 1.47 -0.61 -3.07
CA VAL A 181 0.51 -1.44 -3.80
C VAL A 181 0.72 -2.91 -3.42
N SER A 182 -0.35 -3.57 -2.97
CA SER A 182 -0.32 -5.01 -2.65
C SER A 182 -0.75 -5.83 -3.85
N ALA A 183 0.15 -6.65 -4.39
CA ALA A 183 -0.09 -7.56 -5.49
C ALA A 183 0.78 -8.82 -5.34
N CYS A 184 0.28 -9.99 -5.76
CA CYS A 184 1.06 -11.23 -5.79
C CYS A 184 1.80 -11.55 -4.48
N GLY A 185 1.13 -11.36 -3.33
CA GLY A 185 1.74 -11.62 -2.00
C GLY A 185 2.84 -10.65 -1.58
N SER A 186 3.06 -9.57 -2.34
CA SER A 186 4.16 -8.63 -2.16
C SER A 186 3.65 -7.19 -2.09
N LEU A 187 4.41 -6.34 -1.41
CA LEU A 187 4.16 -4.90 -1.35
C LEU A 187 5.13 -4.17 -2.27
N HIS A 188 4.60 -3.30 -3.12
CA HIS A 188 5.35 -2.62 -4.16
C HIS A 188 5.35 -1.11 -3.92
N TRP A 189 6.51 -0.49 -4.07
CA TRP A 189 6.68 0.96 -4.01
C TRP A 189 7.41 1.44 -5.24
N LEU A 190 6.89 2.51 -5.85
CA LEU A 190 7.64 3.25 -6.87
C LEU A 190 8.77 4.02 -6.18
N THR A 191 9.99 3.80 -6.66
CA THR A 191 11.19 4.51 -6.21
C THR A 191 11.51 5.69 -7.11
N PHE A 192 12.29 6.65 -6.61
CA PHE A 192 12.68 7.83 -7.40
C PHE A 192 13.55 7.50 -8.62
N GLY A 193 14.28 6.37 -8.59
CA GLY A 193 15.12 5.92 -9.71
C GLY A 193 14.37 5.16 -10.81
N CYS A 194 13.06 5.38 -10.99
CA CYS A 194 12.22 4.71 -11.99
C CYS A 194 12.31 3.16 -11.92
N LYS A 195 12.39 2.63 -10.70
CA LYS A 195 12.34 1.18 -10.42
C LYS A 195 11.25 0.91 -9.40
N ILE A 196 10.75 -0.32 -9.38
CA ILE A 196 9.79 -0.79 -8.39
C ILE A 196 10.54 -1.58 -7.33
N PHE A 197 10.43 -1.14 -6.07
CA PHE A 197 10.88 -1.91 -4.93
C PHE A 197 9.76 -2.86 -4.52
N ALA A 198 10.00 -4.17 -4.57
CA ALA A 198 9.05 -5.20 -4.18
C ALA A 198 9.53 -5.90 -2.90
N PHE A 199 8.70 -5.90 -1.87
CA PHE A 199 8.95 -6.64 -0.63
C PHE A 199 8.06 -7.87 -0.57
N HIS A 200 8.68 -9.05 -0.56
CA HIS A 200 8.02 -10.35 -0.53
C HIS A 200 7.70 -10.74 0.92
N VAL A 201 6.43 -10.66 1.31
CA VAL A 201 6.04 -10.64 2.73
C VAL A 201 6.16 -12.00 3.42
N LYS A 202 6.05 -13.09 2.65
CA LYS A 202 6.16 -14.46 3.17
C LYS A 202 7.62 -14.86 3.38
N GLU A 203 8.47 -14.53 2.42
CA GLU A 203 9.90 -14.82 2.40
C GLU A 203 10.69 -13.81 3.24
N GLU A 204 10.09 -12.64 3.54
CA GLU A 204 10.72 -11.53 4.24
C GLU A 204 11.99 -11.02 3.53
N THR A 205 11.96 -11.06 2.19
CA THR A 205 13.00 -10.61 1.28
C THR A 205 12.50 -9.46 0.40
N TYR A 206 13.38 -8.90 -0.41
CA TYR A 206 13.02 -7.86 -1.36
C TYR A 206 13.73 -8.07 -2.70
N SER A 207 13.15 -7.47 -3.75
CA SER A 207 13.73 -7.39 -5.08
C SER A 207 13.51 -5.99 -5.68
N MET A 208 14.34 -5.65 -6.67
CA MET A 208 14.19 -4.44 -7.48
C MET A 208 13.74 -4.86 -8.88
N ILE A 209 12.62 -4.33 -9.33
CA ILE A 209 12.05 -4.62 -10.64
C ILE A 209 12.27 -3.38 -11.52
N SER A 210 12.87 -3.57 -12.69
CA SER A 210 13.01 -2.52 -13.71
C SER A 210 11.65 -2.25 -14.34
N LEU A 211 11.37 -0.98 -14.65
CA LEU A 211 10.22 -0.65 -15.47
C LEU A 211 10.42 -1.21 -16.89
N PRO A 212 9.35 -1.65 -17.57
CA PRO A 212 9.44 -2.04 -18.97
C PRO A 212 9.99 -0.87 -19.80
N GLU A 213 10.79 -1.18 -20.82
CA GLU A 213 11.25 -0.18 -21.78
C GLU A 213 10.05 0.46 -22.48
N ALA A 214 10.04 1.78 -22.58
CA ALA A 214 9.04 2.46 -23.37
C ALA A 214 9.24 2.03 -24.83
N LYS A 215 8.31 1.25 -25.39
CA LYS A 215 8.25 1.08 -26.84
C LYS A 215 7.90 2.46 -27.41
N ASN A 216 8.84 3.07 -28.13
CA ASN A 216 8.57 4.28 -28.90
C ASN A 216 7.42 3.97 -29.87
N MET A 217 6.27 4.62 -29.71
CA MET A 217 5.15 4.55 -30.66
C MET A 217 5.39 5.52 -31.82
N GLU A 218 6.52 5.39 -32.49
CA GLU A 218 6.87 6.15 -33.69
C GLU A 218 7.43 5.20 -34.74
N GLU A 219 6.56 4.40 -35.36
CA GLU A 219 6.75 3.81 -36.70
C GLU A 219 5.46 3.08 -37.14
N GLU A 220 4.50 3.84 -37.67
CA GLU A 220 3.52 3.40 -38.69
C GLU A 220 2.73 4.63 -39.15
N ALA A 221 3.41 5.53 -39.86
CA ALA A 221 2.77 6.61 -40.61
C ALA A 221 3.46 6.92 -41.95
N ASP A 222 4.30 6.01 -42.45
CA ASP A 222 4.92 6.13 -43.78
C ASP A 222 4.86 4.78 -44.50
N SER A 223 3.66 4.39 -44.93
CA SER A 223 3.50 3.41 -46.01
C SER A 223 2.15 3.56 -46.73
N GLU A 224 1.78 4.76 -47.14
CA GLU A 224 0.89 4.98 -48.30
C GLU A 224 1.33 6.25 -49.04
N LEU A 225 2.29 6.08 -49.94
CA LEU A 225 2.52 6.93 -51.12
C LEU A 225 2.74 6.03 -52.33
#